data_AF-A0A8T5U3Z1-F1
#
_entry.id   AF-A0A8T5U3Z1-F1
#
_cell.length_a   1.000
_cell.length_b   1.000
_cell.length_c   1.000
_cell.angle_alpha   90.00
_cell.angle_beta   90.00
_cell.angle_gamma   90.00
#
_symmetry.space_group_name_H-M   'P 1'
#
loop_
_entity.id
_entity.type
_entity.pdbx_description
1 polymer ?
#
loop_
_entity_poly.entity_id
_entity_poly.type
_entity_poly.pdbx_seq_one_letter_code
_entity_poly.pdbx_strand_id
1 'polypeptide(L)'
;MNSLANLAQIRKDVKRKRVSSYDKTGGNMDNVQLKPNESYQICDITGAGIIKHIWMTIASSDPNYLRKLVLRMWWDNEDEPSVEVPIG
;
A
#
# COMPACT_ATOMS: atom_id res chain seq x y z
N MET A 1 5.64 -4.41 -23.23
CA MET A 1 4.77 -4.67 -24.39
C MET A 1 3.44 -5.20 -23.86
N ASN A 2 2.50 -4.30 -23.52
CA ASN A 2 1.20 -4.69 -22.98
C ASN A 2 0.22 -4.84 -24.14
N SER A 3 0.15 -6.03 -24.75
CA SER A 3 -0.95 -6.36 -25.65
C SER A 3 -2.14 -6.84 -24.82
N LEU A 4 -3.35 -6.45 -25.25
CA LEU A 4 -4.60 -6.97 -24.68
C LEU A 4 -4.79 -8.48 -24.94
N ALA A 5 -3.89 -9.11 -25.70
CA ALA A 5 -3.99 -10.49 -26.16
C ALA A 5 -4.17 -11.51 -25.02
N ASN A 6 -3.65 -11.22 -23.83
CA ASN A 6 -3.74 -12.13 -22.68
C ASN A 6 -4.79 -11.71 -21.64
N LEU A 7 -5.63 -10.71 -21.92
CA LEU A 7 -6.63 -10.23 -20.96
C LEU A 7 -7.75 -11.26 -20.75
N ALA A 8 -8.19 -11.93 -21.82
CA ALA A 8 -9.24 -12.95 -21.77
C ALA A 8 -8.74 -14.31 -21.26
N GLN A 9 -7.42 -14.48 -21.07
CA GLN A 9 -6.87 -15.74 -20.58
C GLN A 9 -7.10 -15.89 -19.08
N ILE A 10 -7.75 -17.00 -18.69
CA ILE A 10 -7.90 -17.37 -17.29
C ILE A 10 -6.53 -17.81 -16.75
N ARG A 11 -6.07 -17.12 -15.71
CA ARG A 11 -4.84 -17.47 -15.01
C ARG A 11 -5.17 -18.51 -13.94
N LYS A 12 -4.46 -19.65 -13.97
CA LYS A 12 -4.51 -20.67 -12.93
C LYS A 12 -3.57 -20.31 -11.78
N ASP A 13 -3.85 -20.85 -10.60
CA ASP A 13 -2.98 -20.76 -9.41
C ASP A 13 -2.65 -19.33 -8.95
N VAL A 14 -3.54 -18.37 -9.25
CA VAL A 14 -3.45 -17.00 -8.76
C VAL A 14 -4.57 -16.72 -7.76
N LYS A 15 -4.24 -16.01 -6.67
CA LYS A 15 -5.22 -15.54 -5.69
C LYS A 15 -5.09 -14.04 -5.52
N ARG A 16 -6.20 -13.32 -5.74
CA ARG A 16 -6.27 -11.89 -5.44
C ARG A 16 -6.37 -11.69 -3.93
N LYS A 17 -5.53 -10.81 -3.39
CA LYS A 17 -5.62 -10.31 -2.02
C LYS A 17 -5.74 -8.78 -2.04
N ARG A 18 -6.21 -8.19 -0.95
CA ARG A 18 -6.25 -6.74 -0.75
C ARG A 18 -6.08 -6.45 0.74
N VAL A 19 -5.25 -5.48 1.04
CA VAL A 19 -5.19 -4.81 2.35
C VAL A 19 -5.63 -3.37 2.11
N SER A 20 -6.44 -2.82 3.02
CA SER A 20 -6.92 -1.44 2.94
C SER A 20 -7.17 -0.89 4.34
N SER A 21 -7.36 0.43 4.43
CA SER A 21 -7.69 1.16 5.66
C SER A 21 -9.15 0.97 6.11
N TYR A 22 -9.84 -0.09 5.66
CA TYR A 22 -11.27 -0.23 5.92
C TYR A 22 -11.56 -0.37 7.42
N ASP A 23 -12.71 0.14 7.84
CA ASP A 23 -13.19 0.04 9.20
C ASP A 23 -13.55 -1.42 9.53
N LYS A 24 -12.74 -2.05 10.40
CA LYS A 24 -12.93 -3.46 10.78
C LYS A 24 -14.17 -3.69 11.64
N THR A 25 -14.78 -2.64 12.18
CA THR A 25 -16.06 -2.74 12.89
C THR A 25 -17.24 -2.85 11.93
N GLY A 26 -17.04 -2.57 10.64
CA GLY A 26 -18.10 -2.42 9.64
C GLY A 26 -18.72 -1.02 9.60
N GLY A 27 -18.15 -0.07 10.34
CA GLY A 27 -18.49 1.35 10.27
C GLY A 27 -17.92 2.04 9.01
N ASN A 28 -17.75 3.37 9.10
CA ASN A 28 -17.33 4.22 7.98
C ASN A 28 -16.03 4.99 8.28
N MET A 29 -15.30 4.62 9.34
CA MET A 29 -13.98 5.18 9.62
C MET A 29 -12.91 4.45 8.79
N ASP A 30 -13.06 4.46 7.46
CA ASP A 30 -12.19 3.74 6.51
C ASP A 30 -10.84 4.43 6.25
N ASN A 31 -10.21 4.94 7.31
CA ASN A 31 -8.94 5.66 7.27
C ASN A 31 -8.06 5.33 8.48
N VAL A 32 -6.79 5.74 8.39
CA VAL A 32 -5.83 5.66 9.50
C VAL A 32 -5.47 7.09 9.88
N GLN A 33 -5.57 7.40 11.17
CA GLN A 33 -5.06 8.65 11.72
C GLN A 33 -3.61 8.45 12.16
N LEU A 34 -2.72 9.29 11.66
CA LEU A 34 -1.30 9.24 11.98
C LEU A 34 -0.88 10.54 12.66
N LYS A 35 -0.30 10.45 13.86
CA LYS A 35 0.21 11.60 14.61
C LYS A 35 1.63 11.97 14.16
N PRO A 36 2.12 13.18 14.50
CA PRO A 36 3.51 13.53 14.24
C PRO A 36 4.49 12.50 14.82
N ASN A 37 5.49 12.12 14.01
CA ASN A 37 6.51 11.11 14.32
C ASN A 37 5.98 9.67 14.52
N GLU A 38 4.68 9.43 14.31
CA GLU A 38 4.12 8.09 14.34
C GLU A 38 4.42 7.34 13.04
N SER A 39 4.64 6.04 13.15
CA SER A 39 4.75 5.13 12.01
C SER A 39 3.61 4.13 12.07
N TYR A 40 3.05 3.81 10.91
CA TYR A 40 1.97 2.83 10.78
C TYR A 40 2.34 1.77 9.75
N GLN A 41 2.29 0.51 10.16
CA GLN A 41 2.49 -0.62 9.26
C GLN A 41 1.21 -0.89 8.48
N ILE A 42 1.19 -0.48 7.22
CA ILE A 42 0.02 -0.63 6.32
C ILE A 42 -0.29 -2.13 6.11
N CYS A 43 0.73 -2.92 5.84
CA CYS A 43 0.61 -4.36 5.71
C CYS A 43 1.94 -5.06 6.01
N ASP A 44 1.83 -6.32 6.45
CA ASP A 44 2.92 -7.29 6.46
C ASP A 44 2.37 -8.55 5.76
N ILE A 45 3.04 -8.96 4.68
CA ILE A 45 2.55 -9.96 3.74
C ILE A 45 3.59 -11.08 3.67
N THR A 46 3.19 -12.27 4.09
CA THR A 46 4.02 -13.47 4.01
C THR A 46 3.83 -14.23 2.70
N GLY A 47 4.94 -14.77 2.19
CA GLY A 47 5.00 -15.58 0.98
C GLY A 47 5.14 -14.78 -0.32
N ALA A 48 5.35 -15.49 -1.42
CA ALA A 48 5.58 -14.88 -2.73
C ALA A 48 4.32 -14.22 -3.31
N GLY A 49 4.49 -13.07 -3.97
CA GLY A 49 3.39 -12.34 -4.59
C GLY A 49 3.85 -11.16 -5.44
N ILE A 50 2.89 -10.44 -6.03
CA ILE A 50 3.13 -9.23 -6.82
C ILE A 50 2.11 -8.17 -6.40
N ILE A 51 2.59 -7.03 -5.92
CA ILE A 51 1.76 -5.84 -5.74
C ILE A 51 1.57 -5.19 -7.11
N LYS A 52 0.34 -5.19 -7.62
CA LYS A 52 0.00 -4.62 -8.94
C LYS A 52 -0.67 -3.26 -8.87
N HIS A 53 -1.16 -2.87 -7.71
CA HIS A 53 -1.95 -1.67 -7.54
C HIS A 53 -1.85 -1.18 -6.09
N ILE A 54 -1.44 0.08 -5.95
CA ILE A 54 -1.45 0.83 -4.70
C ILE A 54 -2.24 2.10 -4.98
N TRP A 55 -3.17 2.43 -4.09
CA TRP A 55 -3.91 3.68 -4.12
C TRP A 55 -3.91 4.28 -2.72
N MET A 56 -3.62 5.57 -2.63
CA MET A 56 -3.58 6.33 -1.38
C MET A 56 -4.14 7.73 -1.62
N THR A 57 -4.86 8.24 -0.62
CA THR A 57 -5.26 9.65 -0.52
C THR A 57 -5.01 10.09 0.91
N ILE A 58 -4.67 11.36 1.11
CA ILE A 58 -4.27 11.89 2.40
C ILE A 58 -5.10 13.15 2.66
N ALA A 59 -5.83 13.16 3.76
CA ALA A 59 -6.50 14.34 4.27
C ALA A 59 -5.63 14.97 5.36
N SER A 60 -5.08 16.16 5.09
CA SER A 60 -4.27 16.91 6.06
C SER A 60 -4.44 18.41 5.83
N SER A 61 -4.40 19.17 6.93
CA SER A 61 -4.40 20.64 6.91
C SER A 61 -3.03 21.25 6.66
N ASP A 62 -1.95 20.47 6.77
CA ASP A 62 -0.58 20.94 6.53
C ASP A 62 -0.32 21.07 5.03
N PRO A 63 -0.07 22.25 4.46
CA PRO A 63 0.08 22.42 3.01
C PRO A 63 1.26 21.64 2.41
N ASN A 64 2.21 21.16 3.23
CA ASN A 64 3.39 20.44 2.81
C ASN A 64 3.34 18.94 3.18
N TYR A 65 2.17 18.38 3.53
CA TYR A 65 2.05 17.00 4.02
C TYR A 65 2.65 15.94 3.07
N LEU A 66 2.60 16.17 1.76
CA LEU A 66 3.15 15.26 0.73
C LEU A 66 4.67 15.05 0.84
N ARG A 67 5.39 16.02 1.42
CA ARG A 67 6.85 15.96 1.63
C ARG A 67 7.23 15.51 3.04
N LYS A 68 6.24 15.36 3.92
CA LYS A 68 6.43 15.09 5.36
C LYS A 68 6.02 13.68 5.76
N LEU A 69 5.37 12.94 4.88
CA LEU A 69 5.03 11.53 5.04
C LEU A 69 5.95 10.70 4.16
N VAL A 70 6.59 9.69 4.74
CA VAL A 70 7.53 8.80 4.04
C VAL A 70 6.88 7.43 3.88
N LEU A 71 6.84 6.92 2.65
CA LEU A 71 6.46 5.56 2.34
C LEU A 71 7.71 4.68 2.34
N ARG A 72 7.64 3.58 3.09
CA ARG A 72 8.70 2.58 3.13
C ARG A 72 8.19 1.21 2.73
N MET A 73 9.00 0.46 1.98
CA MET A 73 8.72 -0.93 1.62
C MET A 73 10.01 -1.75 1.73
N TRP A 74 9.86 -2.96 2.25
CA TRP A 74 10.91 -3.96 2.40
C TRP A 74 10.52 -5.22 1.65
N TRP A 75 11.47 -5.86 0.97
CA TRP A 75 11.27 -7.13 0.28
C TRP A 75 12.11 -8.23 0.91
N ASP A 76 11.59 -9.46 0.94
CA ASP A 76 12.33 -10.67 1.29
C ASP A 76 13.11 -10.63 2.63
N ASN A 77 12.57 -9.92 3.63
CA ASN A 77 13.16 -9.72 4.98
C ASN A 77 14.51 -9.01 5.00
N GLU A 78 14.76 -8.12 4.05
CA GLU A 78 15.92 -7.22 4.11
C GLU A 78 15.85 -6.27 5.33
N ASP A 79 17.02 -5.88 5.86
CA ASP A 79 17.12 -5.00 7.03
C ASP A 79 16.81 -3.52 6.68
N GLU A 80 17.14 -3.10 5.47
CA GLU A 80 16.99 -1.72 4.98
C GLU A 80 15.89 -1.64 3.90
N PRO A 81 15.08 -0.56 3.86
CA PRO A 81 13.98 -0.48 2.90
C PRO A 81 14.46 -0.34 1.46
N SER A 82 14.03 -1.25 0.58
CA SER A 82 14.20 -1.11 -0.88
C SER A 82 13.49 0.11 -1.47
N VAL A 83 12.42 0.58 -0.84
CA VAL A 83 11.72 1.82 -1.22
C VAL A 83 11.65 2.71 0.02
N GLU A 84 12.23 3.90 -0.04
CA GLU A 84 12.09 4.94 0.99
C GLU A 84 11.97 6.31 0.31
N VAL A 85 10.76 6.84 0.23
CA VAL A 85 10.46 8.09 -0.50
C VAL A 85 9.38 8.90 0.21
N PRO A 86 9.36 10.24 0.07
CA PRO A 86 8.16 11.02 0.35
C PRO A 86 6.96 10.46 -0.43
N ILE A 87 5.77 10.54 0.15
CA ILE A 87 4.57 9.92 -0.43
C ILE A 87 4.02 10.63 -1.67
N GLY A 88 4.37 11.91 -1.87
CA GLY A 88 3.92 12.72 -3.01
C GLY A 88 5.00 13.04 -4.03
#